data_AF-A0A0C9YT54-F1
#
_entry.id   AF-A0A0C9YT54-F1
#
_cell.length_a   1.000
_cell.length_b   1.000
_cell.length_c   1.000
_cell.angle_alpha   90.00
_cell.angle_beta   90.00
_cell.angle_gamma   90.00
#
_symmetry.space_group_name_H-M   'P 1'
#
loop_
_entity.id
_entity.type
_entity.pdbx_description
1 polymer ?
#
loop_
_entity_poly.entity_id
_entity_poly.type
_entity_poly.pdbx_seq_one_letter_code
_entity_poly.pdbx_strand_id
1 'polypeptide(L)' 'MKSLPNSTNGQRFLRIFNKDNQDFLEMGLDATFGLQVLKVSGFIVHTISAGRNPLVLERRKSVSGGPLRRD' A
#
# COMPACT_ATOMS: atom_id res chain seq x y z
N MET A 1 0.82 14.93 -41.49
CA MET A 1 1.27 13.99 -40.44
C MET A 1 0.04 13.61 -39.62
N LYS A 2 -0.34 12.32 -39.60
CA LYS A 2 -1.53 11.86 -38.88
C LYS A 2 -1.17 11.78 -37.40
N SER A 3 -1.79 12.60 -36.54
CA SER A 3 -1.62 12.53 -35.09
C SER A 3 -2.17 11.20 -34.59
N LEU A 4 -1.32 10.40 -33.95
CA LEU A 4 -1.69 9.14 -33.33
C LEU A 4 -2.74 9.39 -32.23
N PRO A 5 -3.83 8.60 -32.14
CA PRO A 5 -4.87 8.80 -31.14
C PRO A 5 -4.26 8.71 -29.74
N ASN A 6 -4.53 9.73 -28.92
CA ASN A 6 -4.35 9.82 -27.48
C ASN A 6 -3.71 8.57 -26.84
N SER A 7 -2.38 8.54 -26.76
CA SER A 7 -1.65 7.55 -25.96
C SER A 7 -1.87 7.89 -24.49
N THR A 8 -3.00 7.44 -23.95
CA THR A 8 -3.40 7.61 -22.54
C THR A 8 -2.30 7.12 -21.60
N ASN A 9 -1.52 6.12 -22.01
CA ASN A 9 -0.39 5.60 -21.24
C ASN A 9 0.82 6.54 -21.24
N GLY A 10 1.20 7.10 -22.40
CA GLY A 10 2.33 8.03 -22.47
C GLY A 10 2.11 9.30 -21.66
N GLN A 11 0.91 9.88 -21.77
CA GLN A 11 0.57 11.08 -20.98
C GLN A 11 0.43 10.78 -19.48
N ARG A 12 -0.11 9.61 -19.09
CA ARG A 12 -0.17 9.21 -17.68
C ARG A 12 1.21 8.94 -17.08
N PHE A 13 2.12 8.34 -17.85
CA PHE A 13 3.49 8.10 -17.40
C PHE A 13 4.24 9.41 -17.13
N LEU A 14 4.10 10.40 -18.01
CA LEU A 14 4.76 11.70 -17.84
C LEU A 14 4.22 12.48 -16.63
N ARG A 15 2.92 12.34 -16.30
CA ARG A 15 2.31 13.00 -15.12
C ARG A 15 2.94 12.58 -13.78
N ILE A 16 3.56 11.40 -13.71
CA ILE A 16 4.26 10.93 -12.51
C ILE A 16 5.45 11.85 -12.18
N PHE A 17 6.01 12.51 -13.20
CA PHE A 17 7.17 13.40 -13.09
C PHE A 17 6.78 14.89 -13.11
N ASN A 18 5.53 15.23 -12.77
CA ASN A 18 5.13 16.62 -12.61
C ASN A 18 5.97 17.32 -11.55
N LYS A 19 6.17 18.63 -11.74
CA LYS A 19 6.91 19.48 -10.83
C LYS A 19 6.00 20.50 -10.16
N ASP A 20 6.35 20.86 -8.93
CA ASP A 20 5.72 21.95 -8.19
C ASP A 20 6.25 23.33 -8.62
N ASN A 21 5.77 24.39 -7.96
CA ASN A 21 6.17 25.78 -8.23
C ASN A 21 7.63 26.10 -7.85
N GLN A 22 8.33 25.16 -7.22
CA GLN A 22 9.74 25.27 -6.83
C GLN A 22 10.64 24.33 -7.67
N ASP A 23 10.10 23.77 -8.77
CA ASP A 23 10.78 22.86 -9.69
C ASP A 23 11.14 21.47 -9.11
N PHE A 24 10.60 21.10 -7.95
CA PHE A 24 10.75 19.75 -7.38
C PHE A 24 9.66 18.81 -7.89
N LEU A 25 9.96 17.51 -7.94
CA LEU A 25 8.94 16.51 -8.27
C LEU A 25 7.80 16.54 -7.23
N GLU A 26 6.55 16.52 -7.70
CA GLU A 26 5.37 16.46 -6.81
C GLU A 26 5.30 15.14 -6.02
N MET A 27 6.04 14.10 -6.44
CA MET A 27 6.07 12.80 -5.76
C MET A 27 6.89 12.86 -4.46
N GLY A 28 6.27 12.43 -3.34
CA GLY A 28 6.96 12.16 -2.08
C GLY A 28 7.39 10.69 -1.95
N LEU A 29 8.55 10.44 -1.35
CA LEU A 29 9.08 9.11 -1.05
C LEU A 29 9.29 8.97 0.47
N ASP A 30 9.10 7.75 0.99
CA ASP A 30 9.37 7.40 2.41
C ASP A 30 8.61 8.23 3.46
N ALA A 31 7.36 8.61 3.16
CA ALA A 31 6.53 9.35 4.09
C ALA A 31 6.01 8.45 5.24
N THR A 32 6.26 8.86 6.48
CA THR A 32 5.74 8.20 7.68
C THR A 32 4.65 9.05 8.34
N PHE A 33 3.51 8.44 8.66
CA PHE A 33 2.37 9.13 9.30
C PHE A 33 2.25 8.71 10.76
N GLY A 34 2.43 9.67 11.68
CA GLY A 34 2.17 9.49 13.11
C GLY A 34 0.86 10.15 13.52
N LEU A 35 0.00 9.43 14.23
CA LEU A 35 -1.22 9.99 14.84
C LEU A 35 -1.09 10.01 16.36
N GLN A 36 -1.29 11.19 16.97
CA GLN A 36 -1.29 11.35 18.42
C GLN A 36 -2.73 11.45 18.94
N VAL A 37 -3.39 10.30 19.09
CA VAL A 37 -4.74 10.19 19.66
C VAL A 37 -4.86 8.92 20.51
N LEU A 38 -5.84 8.86 21.41
CA LEU A 38 -6.00 7.73 22.35
C LEU A 38 -6.27 6.38 21.67
N LYS A 39 -6.98 6.37 20.54
CA LYS A 39 -7.30 5.15 19.78
C LYS A 39 -7.58 5.47 18.32
N VAL A 40 -7.03 4.66 17.42
CA VAL A 40 -7.31 4.70 15.96
C VAL A 40 -7.77 3.30 15.55
N SER A 41 -8.85 3.21 14.76
CA SER A 41 -9.38 1.94 14.25
C SER A 41 -8.59 1.39 13.05
N GLY A 42 -7.94 2.27 12.28
CA GLY A 42 -7.07 1.91 11.15
C GLY A 42 -6.95 3.05 10.14
N PHE A 43 -6.26 2.77 9.03
CA PHE A 43 -6.13 3.68 7.88
C PHE A 43 -6.80 3.07 6.64
N ILE A 44 -7.51 3.88 5.86
CA ILE A 44 -8.06 3.51 4.54
C ILE A 44 -7.29 4.31 3.49
N VAL A 45 -6.06 3.89 3.19
CA VAL A 45 -5.16 4.52 2.22
C VAL A 45 -4.08 3.51 1.80
N HIS A 46 -3.36 3.77 0.72
CA HIS A 46 -2.17 3.01 0.34
C HIS A 46 -1.02 3.29 1.32
N THR A 47 -0.90 2.48 2.36
CA THR A 47 0.14 2.61 3.38
C THR A 47 0.56 1.24 3.91
N ILE A 48 1.70 1.20 4.59
CA ILE A 48 2.22 0.04 5.30
C ILE A 48 2.38 0.42 6.76
N SER A 49 1.98 -0.47 7.68
CA SER A 49 2.12 -0.22 9.12
C SER A 49 3.59 -0.32 9.54
N ALA A 50 4.09 0.73 10.21
CA ALA A 50 5.48 0.86 10.68
C ALA A 50 5.90 -0.20 11.72
N GLY A 51 4.95 -0.95 12.31
CA GLY A 51 5.21 -1.98 13.32
C GLY A 51 4.89 -3.41 12.89
N ARG A 52 4.55 -3.64 11.61
CA ARG A 52 4.32 -5.00 11.08
C ARG A 52 5.52 -5.47 10.29
N ASN A 53 5.94 -6.71 10.51
CA ASN A 53 6.78 -7.42 9.54
C ASN A 53 6.02 -7.46 8.21
N PRO A 54 6.69 -7.17 7.07
CA PRO A 54 6.05 -7.24 5.75
C PRO A 54 5.48 -8.65 5.58
N LEU A 55 4.15 -8.73 5.42
CA LEU A 55 3.33 -9.93 5.20
C LEU A 55 4.12 -11.26 5.18
N VAL A 56 4.44 -11.80 6.37
CA VAL A 56 4.63 -13.24 6.48
C VAL A 56 3.23 -13.82 6.44
N LEU A 57 2.88 -14.49 5.34
CA LEU A 57 1.70 -15.35 5.26
C LEU A 57 1.93 -16.52 6.25
N GLU A 58 1.69 -16.29 7.53
CA GLU A 58 1.70 -17.35 8.51
C GLU A 58 0.48 -18.23 8.25
N ARG A 59 0.67 -19.33 7.52
CA ARG A 59 -0.32 -20.41 7.43
C ARG A 59 -0.56 -20.92 8.85
N ARG A 60 -1.64 -20.48 9.50
CA ARG A 60 -2.13 -21.17 10.69
C ARG A 60 -2.52 -22.58 10.28
N LYS A 61 -1.70 -23.57 10.65
CA LYS A 61 -2.05 -24.98 10.54
C LYS A 61 -3.25 -25.20 11.45
N SER A 62 -4.42 -25.48 10.88
CA SER A 62 -5.58 -25.92 11.66
C SER A 62 -5.25 -27.26 12.30
N VAL A 63 -5.04 -27.28 13.62
CA VAL A 63 -5.02 -28.52 14.38
C VAL A 63 -6.47 -28.86 14.71
N SER A 64 -7.11 -29.68 13.88
CA SER A 64 -8.38 -30.33 14.26
C SER A 64 -8.05 -31.64 14.97
N GLY A 65 -7.67 -31.56 16.24
CA GLY A 65 -7.60 -32.71 17.13
C GLY A 65 -8.88 -32.80 17.96
N GLY A 66 -9.86 -33.58 17.50
CA GLY A 66 -10.98 -33.99 18.36
C GLY A 66 -10.52 -35.04 19.38
N PRO A 67 -11.16 -35.15 20.56
CA PRO A 67 -10.74 -36.11 21.57
C PRO A 67 -11.14 -37.54 21.16
N LEU A 68 -10.16 -38.45 21.11
CA LEU A 68 -10.38 -39.88 20.95
C LEU A 68 -10.99 -40.43 22.26
N ARG A 69 -12.29 -40.73 22.23
CA ARG A 69 -12.92 -41.57 23.25
C ARG A 69 -12.40 -43.01 23.09
N ARG A 70 -11.87 -43.57 24.16
CA ARG A 70 -11.59 -45.01 24.28
C ARG A 70 -12.82 -45.62 24.95
N ASP A 71 -13.51 -46.49 24.23
CA ASP A 71 -14.43 -47.47 24.81
C ASP A 71 -13.62 -48.67 25.32
#